data_AF-K3YLX1-F1
#
_entry.id   AF-K3YLX1-F1
#
_cell.length_a   1.000
_cell.length_b   1.000
_cell.length_c   1.000
_cell.angle_alpha   90.00
_cell.angle_beta   90.00
_cell.angle_gamma   90.00
#
_symmetry.space_group_name_H-M   'P 1'
#
loop_
_entity.id
_entity.type
_entity.pdbx_description
1 polymer ?
#
loop_
_entity_poly.entity_id
_entity_poly.type
_entity_poly.pdbx_seq_one_letter_code
_entity_poly.pdbx_strand_id
1 'polypeptide(L)'
;RPIPPVELAVAMCRPPGARQGLSFATFSHQAVDFILASLKNILSSEREKELVGEIINGLVSRLMKRMCAVPENAGTSDSDAQISVQHLFRKLGNEEFIGQRIILAVSQKISNASERLLLVDPFDDVFPDMHGNIFIMIQLIEFLISDYMKDWLCWQHFDKRLFEECVRSILKARNDLQILENMNGLYVVYIERVVGRLAREVAPAALQGKLDLEVFSKLF
;
A
#
# COMPACT_ATOMS: atom_id res chain seq x y z
N ARG A 1 20.79 -9.80 -24.82
CA ARG A 1 20.35 -10.43 -23.54
C ARG A 1 18.87 -10.10 -23.34
N PRO A 2 18.01 -11.05 -22.96
CA PRO A 2 16.62 -10.73 -22.62
C PRO A 2 16.60 -9.84 -21.38
N ILE A 3 15.76 -8.81 -21.40
CA ILE A 3 15.50 -7.94 -20.25
C ILE A 3 14.71 -8.77 -19.22
N PRO A 4 15.11 -8.81 -17.94
CA PRO A 4 14.35 -9.48 -16.88
C PRO A 4 12.89 -8.97 -16.85
N PRO A 5 11.88 -9.81 -16.60
CA PRO A 5 10.47 -9.39 -16.59
C PRO A 5 10.17 -8.24 -15.62
N VAL A 6 10.94 -8.13 -14.53
CA VAL A 6 10.85 -7.03 -13.56
C VAL A 6 11.38 -5.73 -14.15
N GLU A 7 12.43 -5.78 -14.94
CA GLU A 7 12.92 -4.59 -15.67
C GLU A 7 11.95 -4.20 -16.78
N LEU A 8 11.27 -5.16 -17.42
CA LEU A 8 10.20 -4.86 -18.37
C LEU A 8 9.02 -4.16 -17.67
N ALA A 9 8.59 -4.64 -16.50
CA ALA A 9 7.52 -4.00 -15.73
C ALA A 9 7.89 -2.58 -15.28
N VAL A 10 9.15 -2.36 -14.86
CA VAL A 10 9.65 -1.03 -14.50
C VAL A 10 9.86 -0.13 -15.74
N ALA A 11 10.24 -0.69 -16.88
CA ALA A 11 10.39 0.03 -18.14
C ALA A 11 9.06 0.40 -18.79
N MET A 12 8.00 -0.41 -18.62
CA MET A 12 6.65 -0.07 -19.07
C MET A 12 6.01 1.04 -18.23
N CYS A 13 6.56 1.36 -17.06
CA CYS A 13 6.18 2.54 -16.27
C CYS A 13 6.90 3.83 -16.71
N ARG A 14 7.65 3.84 -17.83
CA ARG A 14 8.13 5.09 -18.44
C ARG A 14 6.98 5.75 -19.20
N PRO A 15 6.87 7.09 -19.17
CA PRO A 15 5.81 7.78 -19.90
C PRO A 15 6.01 7.55 -21.41
N PRO A 16 4.97 7.14 -22.15
CA PRO A 16 5.07 6.97 -23.59
C PRO A 16 5.14 8.34 -24.26
N GLY A 17 6.08 8.51 -25.18
CA GLY A 17 5.96 9.54 -26.21
C GLY A 17 4.58 9.42 -26.87
N ALA A 18 3.86 10.54 -26.89
CA ALA A 18 2.46 10.66 -27.25
C ALA A 18 2.03 9.80 -28.47
N ARG A 19 1.45 8.63 -28.19
CA ARG A 19 0.56 7.79 -29.04
C ARG A 19 0.46 6.41 -28.39
N GLN A 20 -0.51 6.18 -27.48
CA GLN A 20 -1.08 4.86 -27.11
C GLN A 20 -1.80 4.88 -25.75
N GLY A 21 -2.96 5.54 -25.64
CA GLY A 21 -3.80 5.43 -24.43
C GLY A 21 -4.45 4.04 -24.23
N LEU A 22 -4.76 3.34 -25.33
CA LEU A 22 -5.37 2.00 -25.31
C LEU A 22 -4.38 0.85 -25.05
N SER A 23 -3.09 1.06 -25.32
CA SER A 23 -2.08 0.01 -25.14
C SER A 23 -1.62 -0.07 -23.68
N PHE A 24 -1.41 1.07 -23.01
CA PHE A 24 -0.89 1.13 -21.65
C PHE A 24 -1.83 0.44 -20.63
N ALA A 25 -3.14 0.66 -20.71
CA ALA A 25 -4.10 0.00 -19.81
C ALA A 25 -4.08 -1.52 -20.00
N THR A 26 -4.08 -1.99 -21.24
CA THR A 26 -4.04 -3.42 -21.57
C THR A 26 -2.73 -4.08 -21.12
N PHE A 27 -1.59 -3.43 -21.37
CA PHE A 27 -0.27 -3.91 -20.95
C PHE A 27 -0.06 -3.85 -19.43
N SER A 28 -0.62 -2.85 -18.76
CA SER A 28 -0.62 -2.76 -17.30
C SER A 28 -1.41 -3.90 -16.69
N HIS A 29 -2.62 -4.17 -17.19
CA HIS A 29 -3.42 -5.31 -16.75
C HIS A 29 -2.67 -6.64 -16.95
N GLN A 30 -2.07 -6.86 -18.11
CA GLN A 30 -1.27 -8.06 -18.40
C GLN A 30 -0.03 -8.18 -17.49
N ALA A 31 0.67 -7.07 -17.22
CA ALA A 31 1.81 -7.07 -16.31
C ALA A 31 1.38 -7.39 -14.87
N VAL A 32 0.25 -6.84 -14.41
CA VAL A 32 -0.30 -7.18 -13.09
C VAL A 32 -0.68 -8.66 -13.03
N ASP A 33 -1.35 -9.18 -14.06
CA ASP A 33 -1.76 -10.58 -14.12
C ASP A 33 -0.56 -11.51 -14.18
N PHE A 34 0.50 -11.13 -14.89
CA PHE A 34 1.75 -11.87 -14.93
C PHE A 34 2.47 -11.87 -13.58
N ILE A 35 2.54 -10.73 -12.89
CA ILE A 35 3.11 -10.63 -11.54
C ILE A 35 2.30 -11.48 -10.58
N LEU A 36 0.97 -11.38 -10.60
CA LEU A 36 0.08 -12.18 -9.76
C LEU A 36 0.21 -13.68 -10.04
N ALA A 37 0.24 -14.11 -11.30
CA ALA A 37 0.41 -15.51 -11.67
C ALA A 37 1.77 -16.04 -11.19
N SER A 38 2.82 -15.23 -11.34
CA SER A 38 4.17 -15.56 -10.87
C SER A 38 4.22 -15.67 -9.35
N LEU A 39 3.63 -14.70 -8.64
CA LEU A 39 3.54 -14.71 -7.18
C LEU A 39 2.68 -15.86 -6.67
N LYS A 40 1.56 -16.19 -7.32
CA LYS A 40 0.72 -17.35 -6.97
C LYS A 40 1.47 -18.66 -7.10
N ASN A 41 2.19 -18.88 -8.20
CA ASN A 41 3.02 -20.06 -8.38
C ASN A 41 4.11 -20.17 -7.30
N ILE A 42 4.67 -19.04 -6.88
CA ILE A 42 5.67 -18.97 -5.81
C ILE A 42 5.04 -19.23 -4.44
N LEU A 43 3.86 -18.65 -4.15
CA LEU A 43 3.11 -18.81 -2.90
C LEU A 43 2.53 -20.22 -2.72
N SER A 44 2.23 -20.93 -3.81
CA SER A 44 1.83 -22.35 -3.76
C SER A 44 2.95 -23.30 -3.33
N SER A 45 4.21 -22.81 -3.26
CA SER A 45 5.33 -23.56 -2.68
C SER A 45 5.49 -23.19 -1.21
N GLU A 46 5.08 -24.09 -0.30
CA GLU A 46 5.22 -23.90 1.15
C GLU A 46 6.69 -23.78 1.62
N ARG A 47 7.65 -24.22 0.80
CA ARG A 47 9.04 -24.44 1.19
C ARG A 47 9.87 -23.17 1.40
N GLU A 48 9.40 -21.99 0.98
CA GLU A 48 10.22 -20.77 0.93
C GLU A 48 9.51 -19.48 1.38
N LYS A 49 8.54 -19.54 2.30
CA LYS A 49 7.77 -18.35 2.75
C LYS A 49 8.61 -17.10 3.08
N GLU A 50 9.82 -17.27 3.60
CA GLU A 50 10.75 -16.18 3.89
C GLU A 50 11.27 -15.50 2.61
N LEU A 51 11.80 -16.27 1.66
CA LEU A 51 12.26 -15.76 0.36
C LEU A 51 11.12 -15.12 -0.44
N VAL A 52 9.93 -15.72 -0.39
CA VAL A 52 8.73 -15.13 -1.01
C VAL A 52 8.40 -13.78 -0.38
N GLY A 53 8.49 -13.71 0.95
CA GLY A 53 8.33 -12.47 1.70
C GLY A 53 9.35 -11.39 1.31
N GLU A 54 10.62 -11.74 1.12
CA GLU A 54 11.66 -10.80 0.66
C GLU A 54 11.40 -10.28 -0.75
N ILE A 55 11.01 -11.16 -1.67
CA ILE A 55 10.66 -10.78 -3.05
C ILE A 55 9.48 -9.80 -3.04
N ILE A 56 8.44 -10.09 -2.25
CA ILE A 56 7.27 -9.22 -2.10
C ILE A 56 7.68 -7.88 -1.48
N ASN A 57 8.47 -7.87 -0.41
CA ASN A 57 8.96 -6.63 0.19
C ASN A 57 9.75 -5.79 -0.83
N GLY A 58 10.61 -6.42 -1.62
CA GLY A 58 11.37 -5.77 -2.68
C GLY A 58 10.49 -5.22 -3.81
N LEU A 59 9.39 -5.91 -4.14
CA LEU A 59 8.38 -5.42 -5.09
C LEU A 59 7.63 -4.22 -4.52
N VAL A 60 7.09 -4.34 -3.31
CA VAL A 60 6.34 -3.30 -2.61
C VAL A 60 7.19 -2.04 -2.46
N SER A 61 8.44 -2.16 -2.04
CA SER A 61 9.37 -1.02 -1.93
C SER A 61 9.59 -0.30 -3.26
N ARG A 62 9.78 -1.04 -4.35
CA ARG A 62 9.97 -0.47 -5.70
C ARG A 62 8.71 0.22 -6.22
N LEU A 63 7.54 -0.39 -6.03
CA LEU A 63 6.27 0.21 -6.40
C LEU A 63 5.96 1.44 -5.54
N MET A 64 6.28 1.40 -4.24
CA MET A 64 6.10 2.53 -3.32
C MET A 64 6.93 3.71 -3.75
N LYS A 65 8.20 3.47 -4.12
CA LYS A 65 9.10 4.50 -4.65
C LYS A 65 8.54 5.13 -5.93
N ARG A 66 7.92 4.34 -6.81
CA ARG A 66 7.27 4.84 -8.03
C ARG A 66 6.00 5.63 -7.73
N MET A 67 5.17 5.16 -6.80
CA MET A 67 3.94 5.86 -6.38
C MET A 67 4.25 7.19 -5.67
N CYS A 68 5.39 7.30 -4.98
CA CYS A 68 5.76 8.50 -4.24
C CYS A 68 6.79 9.40 -4.95
N ALA A 69 7.14 9.11 -6.21
CA ALA A 69 8.14 9.88 -6.95
C ALA A 69 7.55 11.20 -7.47
N VAL A 70 8.38 12.25 -7.46
CA VAL A 70 8.07 13.56 -8.03
C VAL A 70 8.07 13.45 -9.56
N PRO A 71 7.04 13.95 -10.26
CA PRO A 71 7.00 13.93 -11.72
C PRO A 71 8.09 14.84 -12.31
N GLU A 72 8.98 14.27 -13.12
CA GLU A 72 10.06 15.04 -13.78
C GLU A 72 9.54 15.98 -14.88
N ASN A 73 8.26 15.89 -15.27
CA ASN A 73 7.64 16.77 -16.25
C ASN A 73 6.20 17.12 -15.84
N ALA A 74 5.94 18.41 -15.59
CA ALA A 74 4.62 18.96 -15.26
C ALA A 74 3.66 18.98 -16.47
N GLY A 75 3.42 17.80 -17.07
CA GLY A 75 2.36 17.55 -18.04
C GLY A 75 1.36 16.57 -17.44
N THR A 76 0.10 16.69 -17.83
CA THR A 76 -1.10 15.99 -17.32
C THR A 76 -1.06 14.44 -17.33
N SER A 77 0.06 13.77 -17.63
CA SER A 77 0.18 12.30 -17.68
C SER A 77 0.60 11.61 -16.39
N ASP A 78 1.12 12.33 -15.39
CA ASP A 78 1.80 11.68 -14.26
C ASP A 78 0.88 11.35 -13.07
N SER A 79 -0.26 12.03 -12.94
CA SER A 79 -1.35 11.59 -12.05
C SER A 79 -1.85 10.18 -12.44
N ASP A 80 -1.89 9.89 -13.74
CA ASP A 80 -2.30 8.59 -14.25
C ASP A 80 -1.32 7.49 -13.84
N ALA A 81 -0.01 7.77 -13.78
CA ALA A 81 1.00 6.81 -13.35
C ALA A 81 0.86 6.49 -11.85
N GLN A 82 0.65 7.50 -11.02
CA GLN A 82 0.46 7.32 -9.58
C GLN A 82 -0.80 6.51 -9.27
N ILE A 83 -1.92 6.86 -9.91
CA ILE A 83 -3.19 6.15 -9.81
C ILE A 83 -3.05 4.71 -10.32
N SER A 84 -2.33 4.50 -11.43
CA SER A 84 -2.07 3.16 -11.97
C SER A 84 -1.28 2.28 -11.00
N VAL A 85 -0.26 2.83 -10.33
CA VAL A 85 0.51 2.10 -9.30
C VAL A 85 -0.36 1.81 -8.07
N GLN A 86 -1.21 2.75 -7.64
CA GLN A 86 -2.16 2.51 -6.56
C GLN A 86 -3.16 1.39 -6.92
N HIS A 87 -3.68 1.37 -8.15
CA HIS A 87 -4.53 0.29 -8.66
C HIS A 87 -3.80 -1.05 -8.72
N LEU A 88 -2.52 -1.06 -9.09
CA LEU A 88 -1.69 -2.26 -9.04
C LEU A 88 -1.56 -2.77 -7.60
N PHE A 89 -1.28 -1.90 -6.62
CA PHE A 89 -1.26 -2.31 -5.21
C PHE A 89 -2.60 -2.88 -4.76
N ARG A 90 -3.71 -2.22 -5.12
CA ARG A 90 -5.07 -2.68 -4.82
C ARG A 90 -5.28 -4.09 -5.38
N LYS A 91 -5.00 -4.32 -6.66
CA LYS A 91 -5.16 -5.63 -7.30
C LYS A 91 -4.23 -6.70 -6.74
N LEU A 92 -2.99 -6.35 -6.39
CA LEU A 92 -2.04 -7.25 -5.70
C LEU A 92 -2.54 -7.66 -4.31
N GLY A 93 -3.22 -6.73 -3.62
CA GLY A 93 -3.78 -6.96 -2.30
C GLY A 93 -4.87 -8.03 -2.24
N ASN A 94 -5.43 -8.46 -3.38
CA ASN A 94 -6.40 -9.56 -3.38
C ASN A 94 -5.87 -10.82 -2.66
N GLU A 95 -4.57 -11.09 -2.75
CA GLU A 95 -3.93 -12.15 -1.99
C GLU A 95 -3.55 -11.66 -0.58
N GLU A 96 -4.07 -12.34 0.45
CA GLU A 96 -3.97 -11.95 1.87
C GLU A 96 -2.54 -11.63 2.33
N PHE A 97 -1.60 -12.54 2.12
CA PHE A 97 -0.20 -12.34 2.49
C PHE A 97 0.42 -11.10 1.83
N ILE A 98 0.09 -10.85 0.55
CA ILE A 98 0.60 -9.68 -0.18
C ILE A 98 -0.08 -8.41 0.34
N GLY A 99 -1.39 -8.44 0.52
CA GLY A 99 -2.18 -7.32 1.03
C GLY A 99 -1.72 -6.84 2.41
N GLN A 100 -1.46 -7.76 3.33
CA GLN A 100 -0.92 -7.43 4.65
C GLN A 100 0.48 -6.81 4.54
N ARG A 101 1.39 -7.37 3.73
CA ARG A 101 2.72 -6.78 3.50
C ARG A 101 2.64 -5.36 2.91
N ILE A 102 1.69 -5.11 2.01
CA ILE A 102 1.44 -3.76 1.48
C ILE A 102 0.98 -2.83 2.61
N ILE A 103 -0.04 -3.21 3.38
CA ILE A 103 -0.55 -2.38 4.49
C ILE A 103 0.56 -2.04 5.49
N LEU A 104 1.38 -3.04 5.89
CA LEU A 104 2.50 -2.86 6.79
C LEU A 104 3.51 -1.84 6.23
N ALA A 105 3.97 -2.04 4.99
CA ALA A 105 4.94 -1.15 4.37
C ALA A 105 4.40 0.29 4.18
N VAL A 106 3.14 0.44 3.77
CA VAL A 106 2.50 1.75 3.57
C VAL A 106 2.36 2.49 4.89
N SER A 107 1.88 1.83 5.94
CA SER A 107 1.70 2.46 7.26
C SER A 107 3.04 2.89 7.90
N GLN A 108 4.09 2.08 7.75
CA GLN A 108 5.45 2.47 8.14
C GLN A 108 5.94 3.69 7.32
N LYS A 109 5.64 3.72 6.03
CA LYS A 109 6.02 4.84 5.16
C LYS A 109 5.29 6.14 5.52
N ILE A 110 4.00 6.07 5.89
CA ILE A 110 3.23 7.20 6.41
C ILE A 110 3.88 7.74 7.68
N SER A 111 4.20 6.87 8.64
CA SER A 111 4.89 7.24 9.88
C SER A 111 6.20 8.00 9.58
N ASN A 112 7.05 7.42 8.73
CA ASN A 112 8.31 8.06 8.34
C ASN A 112 8.11 9.37 7.56
N ALA A 113 7.07 9.48 6.74
CA ALA A 113 6.75 10.71 6.02
C ALA A 113 6.27 11.80 6.99
N SER A 114 5.49 11.44 8.00
CA SER A 114 5.01 12.38 9.01
C SER A 114 6.13 12.95 9.87
N GLU A 115 7.07 12.10 10.33
CA GLU A 115 8.26 12.53 11.07
C GLU A 115 9.13 13.48 10.23
N ARG A 116 9.27 13.21 8.93
CA ARG A 116 10.03 14.07 8.01
C ARG A 116 9.34 15.40 7.74
N LEU A 117 8.00 15.44 7.67
CA LEU A 117 7.26 16.69 7.42
C LEU A 117 7.47 17.73 8.53
N LEU A 118 7.72 17.30 9.77
CA LEU A 118 8.07 18.20 10.87
C LEU A 118 9.38 18.96 10.66
N LEU A 119 10.24 18.47 9.76
CA LEU A 119 11.60 18.96 9.57
C LEU A 119 11.80 19.65 8.21
N VAL A 120 10.88 19.44 7.26
CA VAL A 120 10.98 20.00 5.91
C VAL A 120 10.53 21.45 5.90
N ASP A 121 11.27 22.29 5.19
CA ASP A 121 10.89 23.68 4.95
C ASP A 121 9.59 23.72 4.12
N PRO A 122 8.51 24.37 4.58
CA PRO A 122 7.26 24.46 3.84
C PRO A 122 7.38 25.17 2.48
N PHE A 123 8.48 25.86 2.21
CA PHE A 123 8.78 26.50 0.92
C PHE A 123 9.66 25.64 0.00
N ASP A 124 10.10 24.45 0.43
CA ASP A 124 10.80 23.48 -0.41
C ASP A 124 9.81 22.69 -1.27
N ASP A 125 10.17 22.41 -2.53
CA ASP A 125 9.35 21.64 -3.47
C ASP A 125 9.01 20.22 -2.95
N VAL A 126 9.84 19.66 -2.05
CA VAL A 126 9.61 18.35 -1.41
C VAL A 126 8.38 18.38 -0.49
N PHE A 127 8.02 19.54 0.07
CA PHE A 127 6.91 19.67 1.01
C PHE A 127 5.56 19.27 0.40
N PRO A 128 5.06 19.93 -0.67
CA PRO A 128 3.77 19.56 -1.28
C PRO A 128 3.74 18.10 -1.78
N ASP A 129 4.87 17.56 -2.25
CA ASP A 129 4.96 16.16 -2.68
C ASP A 129 4.78 15.18 -1.53
N MET A 130 5.43 15.45 -0.38
CA MET A 130 5.23 14.67 0.83
C MET A 130 3.78 14.73 1.31
N HIS A 131 3.14 15.91 1.22
CA HIS A 131 1.75 16.08 1.57
C HIS A 131 0.82 15.20 0.71
N GLY A 132 0.97 15.24 -0.62
CA GLY A 132 0.20 14.44 -1.57
C GLY A 132 0.41 12.93 -1.38
N ASN A 133 1.66 12.53 -1.13
CA ASN A 133 2.03 11.13 -0.90
C ASN A 133 1.35 10.54 0.34
N ILE A 134 1.18 11.31 1.42
CA ILE A 134 0.47 10.82 2.61
C ILE A 134 -0.99 10.50 2.27
N PHE A 135 -1.70 11.37 1.55
CA PHE A 135 -3.10 11.15 1.20
C PHE A 135 -3.30 9.90 0.35
N ILE A 136 -2.49 9.70 -0.69
CA ILE A 136 -2.63 8.52 -1.55
C ILE A 136 -2.30 7.23 -0.82
N MET A 137 -1.35 7.26 0.12
CA MET A 137 -1.00 6.13 0.97
C MET A 137 -2.14 5.78 1.94
N ILE A 138 -2.77 6.77 2.60
CA ILE A 138 -3.93 6.54 3.46
C ILE A 138 -5.09 5.95 2.65
N GLN A 139 -5.35 6.50 1.46
CA GLN A 139 -6.40 6.01 0.56
C GLN A 139 -6.13 4.57 0.08
N LEU A 140 -4.87 4.21 -0.18
CA LEU A 140 -4.51 2.84 -0.54
C LEU A 140 -4.84 1.85 0.59
N ILE A 141 -4.50 2.19 1.83
CA ILE A 141 -4.87 1.36 3.00
C ILE A 141 -6.39 1.24 3.09
N GLU A 142 -7.13 2.34 2.90
CA GLU A 142 -8.59 2.30 2.92
C GLU A 142 -9.17 1.34 1.87
N PHE A 143 -8.65 1.38 0.63
CA PHE A 143 -9.11 0.48 -0.43
C PHE A 143 -8.84 -0.98 -0.10
N LEU A 144 -7.64 -1.31 0.37
CA LEU A 144 -7.28 -2.69 0.73
C LEU A 144 -8.19 -3.24 1.84
N ILE A 145 -8.47 -2.44 2.87
CA ILE A 145 -9.37 -2.83 3.96
C ILE A 145 -10.80 -2.99 3.43
N SER A 146 -11.27 -2.04 2.63
CA SER A 146 -12.64 -2.04 2.13
C SER A 146 -12.95 -3.22 1.23
N ASP A 147 -11.99 -3.58 0.37
CA ASP A 147 -12.21 -4.57 -0.67
C ASP A 147 -11.97 -5.99 -0.18
N TYR A 148 -10.97 -6.20 0.67
CA TYR A 148 -10.43 -7.55 0.89
C TYR A 148 -10.46 -8.03 2.35
N MET A 149 -10.65 -7.14 3.34
CA MET A 149 -10.52 -7.53 4.74
C MET A 149 -11.52 -8.63 5.14
N LYS A 150 -12.78 -8.50 4.70
CA LYS A 150 -13.82 -9.50 4.96
C LYS A 150 -13.42 -10.86 4.39
N ASP A 151 -12.93 -10.86 3.16
CA ASP A 151 -12.53 -12.07 2.47
C ASP A 151 -11.35 -12.70 3.21
N TRP A 152 -10.27 -11.95 3.47
CA TRP A 152 -9.10 -12.46 4.20
C TRP A 152 -9.46 -13.09 5.55
N LEU A 153 -10.34 -12.47 6.34
CA LEU A 153 -10.76 -12.97 7.66
C LEU A 153 -11.57 -14.28 7.61
N CYS A 154 -12.10 -14.65 6.44
CA CYS A 154 -12.76 -15.95 6.21
C CYS A 154 -11.76 -17.08 5.89
N TRP A 155 -10.50 -16.78 5.57
CA TRP A 155 -9.52 -17.80 5.20
C TRP A 155 -9.02 -18.57 6.43
N GLN A 156 -8.92 -19.90 6.30
CA GLN A 156 -8.47 -20.77 7.40
C GLN A 156 -7.01 -20.54 7.81
N HIS A 157 -6.17 -20.07 6.90
CA HIS A 157 -4.72 -19.89 7.11
C HIS A 157 -4.30 -18.43 7.20
N PHE A 158 -5.21 -17.54 7.61
CA PHE A 158 -4.92 -16.12 7.84
C PHE A 158 -3.72 -15.92 8.79
N ASP A 159 -2.71 -15.18 8.35
CA ASP A 159 -1.51 -14.88 9.14
C ASP A 159 -1.82 -13.80 10.18
N LYS A 160 -2.31 -14.26 11.34
CA LYS A 160 -2.68 -13.38 12.46
C LYS A 160 -1.52 -12.51 12.94
N ARG A 161 -0.30 -13.05 12.94
CA ARG A 161 0.87 -12.34 13.46
C ARG A 161 1.24 -11.17 12.55
N LEU A 162 1.29 -11.41 11.24
CA LEU A 162 1.54 -10.36 10.28
C LEU A 162 0.40 -9.32 10.29
N PHE A 163 -0.84 -9.76 10.45
CA PHE A 163 -1.97 -8.84 10.58
C PHE A 163 -1.90 -7.96 11.84
N GLU A 164 -1.54 -8.51 12.98
CA GLU A 164 -1.32 -7.71 14.19
C GLU A 164 -0.21 -6.67 14.00
N GLU A 165 0.87 -7.03 13.31
CA GLU A 165 1.92 -6.08 12.93
C GLU A 165 1.37 -4.95 12.04
N CYS A 166 0.48 -5.27 11.10
CA CYS A 166 -0.22 -4.26 10.29
C CYS A 166 -1.05 -3.31 11.18
N VAL A 167 -1.83 -3.85 12.11
CA VAL A 167 -2.68 -3.04 13.02
C VAL A 167 -1.82 -2.12 13.88
N ARG A 168 -0.75 -2.64 14.51
CA ARG A 168 0.19 -1.84 15.30
C ARG A 168 0.80 -0.72 14.46
N SER A 169 1.17 -1.01 13.22
CA SER A 169 1.77 -0.04 12.30
C SER A 169 0.77 1.05 11.86
N ILE A 170 -0.50 0.70 11.59
CA ILE A 170 -1.56 1.68 11.32
C ILE A 170 -1.77 2.59 12.54
N LEU A 171 -1.82 2.04 13.74
CA LEU A 171 -1.99 2.81 14.98
C LEU A 171 -0.80 3.74 15.24
N LYS A 172 0.44 3.29 14.95
CA LYS A 172 1.61 4.19 15.01
C LYS A 172 1.45 5.33 14.01
N ALA A 173 1.14 5.03 12.75
CA ALA A 173 0.95 6.03 11.70
C ALA A 173 -0.14 7.05 12.06
N ARG A 174 -1.25 6.59 12.65
CA ARG A 174 -2.31 7.46 13.20
C ARG A 174 -1.76 8.43 14.23
N ASN A 175 -1.04 7.94 15.24
CA ASN A 175 -0.49 8.78 16.31
C ASN A 175 0.54 9.78 15.76
N ASP A 176 1.38 9.37 14.81
CA ASP A 176 2.36 10.29 14.21
C ASP A 176 1.69 11.38 13.36
N LEU A 177 0.58 11.05 12.67
CA LEU A 177 -0.23 12.03 11.94
C LEU A 177 -0.99 12.98 12.87
N GLN A 178 -1.37 12.57 14.08
CA GLN A 178 -2.00 13.45 15.07
C GLN A 178 -1.07 14.58 15.50
N ILE A 179 0.25 14.33 15.54
CA ILE A 179 1.25 15.39 15.83
C ILE A 179 1.18 16.50 14.76
N LEU A 180 0.78 16.16 13.53
CA LEU A 180 0.66 17.09 12.39
C LEU A 180 -0.71 17.78 12.30
N GLU A 181 -1.60 17.63 13.28
CA GLU A 181 -2.96 18.19 13.22
C GLU A 181 -2.97 19.71 12.96
N ASN A 182 -2.05 20.44 13.58
CA ASN A 182 -1.91 21.89 13.40
C ASN A 182 -1.42 22.28 11.99
N MET A 183 -0.72 21.38 11.29
CA MET A 183 -0.28 21.61 9.92
C MET A 183 -1.39 21.26 8.93
N ASN A 184 -2.03 20.10 9.12
CA ASN A 184 -3.16 19.67 8.31
C ASN A 184 -4.02 18.63 9.02
N GLY A 185 -5.11 19.09 9.65
CA GLY A 185 -6.08 18.23 10.34
C GLY A 185 -6.77 17.19 9.47
N LEU A 186 -6.73 17.32 8.13
CA LEU A 186 -7.32 16.31 7.23
C LEU A 186 -6.63 14.96 7.36
N TYR A 187 -5.35 14.92 7.73
CA TYR A 187 -4.65 13.66 7.98
C TYR A 187 -5.32 12.83 9.06
N VAL A 188 -5.66 13.49 10.17
CA VAL A 188 -6.36 12.86 11.29
C VAL A 188 -7.72 12.36 10.82
N VAL A 189 -8.50 13.18 10.12
CA VAL A 189 -9.81 12.78 9.61
C VAL A 189 -9.74 11.53 8.72
N TYR A 190 -8.78 11.48 7.78
CA TYR A 190 -8.67 10.34 6.87
C TYR A 190 -8.12 9.07 7.54
N ILE A 191 -7.13 9.19 8.42
CA ILE A 191 -6.60 8.00 9.12
C ILE A 191 -7.59 7.47 10.15
N GLU A 192 -8.37 8.33 10.82
CA GLU A 192 -9.46 7.90 11.71
C GLU A 192 -10.56 7.16 10.93
N ARG A 193 -10.86 7.59 9.70
CA ARG A 193 -11.77 6.84 8.81
C ARG A 193 -11.24 5.44 8.50
N VAL A 194 -9.95 5.30 8.24
CA VAL A 194 -9.28 4.01 8.02
C VAL A 194 -9.36 3.14 9.28
N VAL A 195 -9.03 3.69 10.45
CA VAL A 195 -9.07 2.99 11.74
C VAL A 195 -10.49 2.53 12.07
N GLY A 196 -11.49 3.42 11.96
CA GLY A 196 -12.89 3.07 12.21
C GLY A 196 -13.42 2.00 11.25
N ARG A 197 -12.99 2.03 9.98
CA ARG A 197 -13.31 0.97 9.02
C ARG A 197 -12.66 -0.35 9.43
N LEU A 198 -11.37 -0.34 9.76
CA LEU A 198 -10.65 -1.52 10.22
C LEU A 198 -11.35 -2.14 11.43
N ALA A 199 -11.67 -1.34 12.45
CA ALA A 199 -12.39 -1.75 13.66
C ALA A 199 -13.70 -2.46 13.33
N ARG A 200 -14.49 -1.90 12.40
CA ARG A 200 -15.75 -2.49 11.96
C ARG A 200 -15.57 -3.85 11.28
N GLU A 201 -14.58 -3.98 10.39
CA GLU A 201 -14.35 -5.23 9.66
C GLU A 201 -13.78 -6.34 10.55
N VAL A 202 -12.96 -6.00 11.55
CA VAL A 202 -12.32 -6.98 12.46
C VAL A 202 -13.16 -7.35 13.68
N ALA A 203 -14.12 -6.52 14.08
CA ALA A 203 -14.95 -6.75 15.28
C ALA A 203 -15.59 -8.15 15.31
N PRO A 204 -16.20 -8.68 14.22
CA PRO A 204 -16.76 -10.02 14.25
C PRO A 204 -15.71 -11.12 14.49
N ALA A 205 -14.51 -10.97 13.91
CA ALA A 205 -13.43 -11.93 14.06
C ALA A 205 -12.81 -11.88 15.48
N ALA A 206 -12.68 -10.68 16.06
CA ALA A 206 -12.23 -10.50 17.44
C ALA A 206 -13.20 -11.12 18.45
N LEU A 207 -14.52 -10.90 18.29
CA LEU A 207 -15.56 -11.51 19.14
C LEU A 207 -15.58 -13.04 19.07
N GLN A 208 -15.20 -13.61 17.93
CA GLN A 208 -15.05 -15.07 17.76
C GLN A 208 -13.75 -15.63 18.36
N GLY A 209 -12.93 -14.80 19.00
CA GLY A 209 -11.63 -15.19 19.54
C GLY A 209 -10.58 -15.54 18.46
N LYS A 210 -10.79 -15.10 17.21
CA LYS A 210 -9.84 -15.36 16.12
C LYS A 210 -8.64 -14.43 16.16
N LEU A 211 -8.76 -13.27 16.80
CA LEU A 211 -7.73 -12.23 16.89
C LEU A 211 -7.44 -11.93 18.37
N ASP A 212 -6.18 -11.57 18.68
CA ASP A 212 -5.80 -11.16 20.03
C ASP A 212 -6.53 -9.87 20.44
N LEU A 213 -7.14 -9.81 21.62
CA LEU A 213 -7.88 -8.64 22.04
C LEU A 213 -6.98 -7.47 22.47
N GLU A 214 -5.73 -7.71 22.88
CA GLU A 214 -4.87 -6.66 23.41
C GLU A 214 -4.54 -5.60 22.35
N VAL A 215 -4.15 -6.03 21.16
CA VAL A 215 -3.79 -5.14 20.04
C VAL A 215 -5.03 -4.43 19.49
N PHE A 216 -6.16 -5.14 19.43
CA PHE A 216 -7.37 -4.67 18.76
C PHE A 216 -8.25 -3.81 19.68
N SER A 217 -8.08 -3.89 21.00
CA SER A 217 -8.73 -2.99 21.96
C SER A 217 -8.50 -1.51 21.65
N LYS A 218 -7.34 -1.17 21.06
CA LYS A 218 -6.95 0.19 20.70
C LYS A 218 -7.62 0.71 19.41
N LEU A 219 -8.39 -0.14 18.74
CA LEU A 219 -9.21 0.24 17.57
C LEU A 219 -10.62 0.68 17.96
N PHE A 220 -11.05 0.44 19.22
CA PHE A 220 -12.39 0.68 19.73
C PHE A 220 -12.41 1.83 20.75
#